data_AF-A0A9Y2KVW1-F1
#
_entry.id   AF-A0A9Y2KVW1-F1
#
_cell.length_a   1.000
_cell.length_b   1.000
_cell.length_c   1.000
_cell.angle_alpha   90.00
_cell.angle_beta   90.00
_cell.angle_gamma   90.00
#
_symmetry.space_group_name_H-M   'P 1'
#
loop_
_entity.id
_entity.type
_entity.pdbx_description
1 polymer ?
#
loop_
_entity_poly.entity_id
_entity_poly.type
_entity_poly.pdbx_seq_one_letter_code
_entity_poly.pdbx_strand_id
1 'polypeptide(L)'
;MSFVVSVPPAAEIFTAADLPSDLDLGVDETNFDTQIAGNISAAWATAENYMRKRLLAQPLVATFCGFGRSGRLAAPIVLVQSISKSEYRTSGGDWRKIPSSEVGAYLADQPGHLMPAAGYS
;
A
#
# COMPACT_ATOMS: atom_id res chain seq x y z
N MET A 1 -7.55 12.21 4.48
CA MET A 1 -6.67 11.34 3.66
C MET A 1 -7.27 9.96 3.69
N SER A 2 -7.51 9.35 2.53
CA SER A 2 -7.93 7.94 2.44
C SER A 2 -6.89 7.15 1.63
N PHE A 3 -6.82 5.86 1.91
CA PHE A 3 -5.86 4.96 1.29
C PHE A 3 -6.51 3.61 1.10
N VAL A 4 -6.50 3.12 -0.14
CA VAL A 4 -7.22 1.89 -0.51
C VAL A 4 -6.34 1.07 -1.45
N VAL A 5 -6.36 -0.25 -1.25
CA VAL A 5 -5.77 -1.20 -2.19
C VAL A 5 -6.61 -1.21 -3.45
N SER A 6 -5.99 -0.91 -4.60
CA SER A 6 -6.75 -0.85 -5.86
C SER A 6 -6.92 -2.24 -6.47
N VAL A 7 -5.91 -3.09 -6.33
CA VAL A 7 -5.94 -4.49 -6.75
C VAL A 7 -5.19 -5.31 -5.69
N PRO A 8 -5.77 -6.42 -5.18
CA PRO A 8 -5.05 -7.35 -4.32
C PRO A 8 -3.75 -7.84 -5.00
N PRO A 9 -2.73 -8.22 -4.23
CA PRO A 9 -1.53 -8.82 -4.81
C PRO A 9 -1.90 -10.12 -5.55
N ALA A 10 -1.26 -10.36 -6.70
CA ALA A 10 -1.49 -11.56 -7.50
C ALA A 10 -0.89 -12.83 -6.88
N ALA A 11 -0.02 -12.68 -5.88
CA ALA A 11 0.62 -13.77 -5.16
C ALA A 11 0.13 -13.81 -3.71
N GLU A 12 0.17 -14.99 -3.12
CA GLU A 12 -0.04 -15.23 -1.69
C GLU A 12 1.31 -15.55 -1.04
N ILE A 13 1.55 -15.04 0.16
CA ILE A 13 2.78 -15.32 0.92
C ILE A 13 2.69 -16.71 1.55
N PHE A 14 1.50 -17.03 2.08
CA PHE A 14 1.15 -18.29 2.68
C PHE A 14 -0.25 -18.68 2.20
N THR A 15 -0.44 -19.97 1.99
CA THR A 15 -1.70 -20.61 1.65
C THR A 15 -2.15 -21.50 2.81
N ALA A 16 -3.41 -21.93 2.78
CA ALA A 16 -3.92 -22.88 3.78
C ALA A 16 -3.17 -24.23 3.78
N ALA A 17 -2.46 -24.56 2.71
CA ALA A 17 -1.64 -25.78 2.61
C ALA A 17 -0.29 -25.66 3.31
N ASP A 18 0.18 -24.44 3.61
CA ASP A 18 1.52 -24.21 4.17
C ASP A 18 1.55 -24.31 5.71
N LEU A 19 0.41 -24.12 6.36
CA LEU A 19 0.28 -24.06 7.83
C LEU A 19 -0.11 -25.35 8.57
N PRO A 20 -0.68 -26.42 7.98
CA PRO A 20 -1.14 -27.57 8.76
C PRO A 20 -0.03 -28.21 9.60
N SER A 21 1.19 -28.34 9.05
CA SER A 21 2.35 -28.86 9.80
C SER A 21 2.78 -27.95 10.95
N ASP A 22 2.62 -26.64 10.80
CA ASP A 22 2.97 -25.65 11.82
C ASP A 22 1.94 -25.60 12.95
N LEU A 23 0.71 -26.04 12.66
CA LEU A 23 -0.42 -26.11 13.58
C LEU A 23 -0.63 -27.51 14.18
N ASP A 24 0.27 -28.47 13.88
CA ASP A 24 0.17 -29.88 14.27
C ASP A 24 -1.15 -30.54 13.81
N LEU A 25 -1.68 -30.09 12.68
CA LEU A 25 -2.88 -30.64 12.03
C LEU A 25 -2.49 -31.76 11.08
N GLY A 26 -3.28 -32.84 11.07
CA GLY A 26 -3.12 -33.93 10.11
C GLY A 26 -3.41 -33.46 8.68
N VAL A 27 -2.71 -34.06 7.69
CA VAL A 27 -2.90 -33.75 6.26
C VAL A 27 -4.33 -33.96 5.73
N ASP A 28 -5.15 -34.74 6.44
CA ASP A 28 -6.54 -35.03 6.08
C ASP A 28 -7.56 -34.08 6.77
N GLU A 29 -7.11 -33.13 7.58
CA GLU A 29 -7.97 -32.20 8.33
C GLU A 29 -8.35 -30.93 7.54
N THR A 30 -8.76 -31.10 6.28
CA THR A 30 -9.09 -30.00 5.34
C THR A 30 -10.31 -29.17 5.74
N ASN A 31 -11.05 -29.59 6.77
CA ASN A 31 -12.22 -28.88 7.29
C ASN A 31 -11.86 -27.48 7.83
N PHE A 32 -10.59 -27.25 8.14
CA PHE A 32 -10.09 -25.99 8.67
C PHE A 32 -9.53 -25.04 7.61
N ASP A 33 -9.41 -25.45 6.34
CA ASP A 33 -8.73 -24.66 5.30
C ASP A 33 -9.28 -23.25 5.17
N THR A 34 -10.60 -23.09 5.24
CA THR A 34 -11.25 -21.77 5.18
C THR A 34 -10.90 -20.91 6.39
N GLN A 35 -10.82 -21.51 7.58
CA GLN A 35 -10.46 -20.80 8.82
C GLN A 35 -8.98 -20.43 8.83
N ILE A 36 -8.12 -21.34 8.37
CA ILE A 36 -6.67 -21.11 8.22
C ILE A 36 -6.44 -19.97 7.23
N ALA A 37 -7.06 -19.99 6.04
CA ALA A 37 -6.97 -18.91 5.06
C ALA A 37 -7.46 -17.57 5.63
N GLY A 38 -8.56 -17.56 6.39
CA GLY A 38 -9.07 -16.38 7.07
C GLY A 38 -8.08 -15.81 8.09
N ASN A 39 -7.45 -16.68 8.88
CA ASN A 39 -6.45 -16.30 9.87
C ASN A 39 -5.15 -15.78 9.22
N ILE A 40 -4.69 -16.40 8.12
CA ILE A 40 -3.55 -15.89 7.32
C ILE A 40 -3.83 -14.45 6.87
N SER A 41 -4.99 -14.22 6.26
CA SER A 41 -5.40 -12.91 5.78
C SER A 41 -5.45 -11.87 6.91
N ALA A 42 -6.03 -12.22 8.06
CA ALA A 42 -6.11 -11.34 9.22
C ALA A 42 -4.74 -11.01 9.83
N ALA A 43 -3.86 -12.02 9.95
CA ALA A 43 -2.49 -11.85 10.44
C ALA A 43 -1.68 -10.96 9.50
N TRP A 44 -1.81 -11.18 8.19
CA TRP A 44 -1.16 -10.37 7.17
C TRP A 44 -1.61 -8.90 7.25
N ALA A 45 -2.93 -8.64 7.28
CA ALA A 45 -3.46 -7.29 7.41
C ALA A 45 -2.97 -6.61 8.70
N THR A 46 -2.90 -7.34 9.80
CA THR A 46 -2.38 -6.84 11.09
C THR A 46 -0.91 -6.46 10.98
N ALA A 47 -0.08 -7.33 10.40
CA ALA A 47 1.34 -7.10 10.22
C ALA A 47 1.61 -5.88 9.32
N GLU A 48 0.92 -5.77 8.19
CA GLU A 48 1.07 -4.62 7.28
C GLU A 48 0.68 -3.30 7.92
N ASN A 49 -0.41 -3.29 8.70
CA ASN A 49 -0.85 -2.11 9.43
C ASN A 49 0.16 -1.71 10.51
N TYR A 50 0.69 -2.68 11.27
CA TYR A 50 1.69 -2.42 12.30
C TYR A 50 3.00 -1.86 11.71
N MET A 51 3.52 -2.52 10.66
CA MET A 51 4.76 -2.12 10.00
C MET A 51 4.62 -0.88 9.12
N ARG A 52 3.39 -0.50 8.77
CA ARG A 52 3.08 0.53 7.75
C ARG A 52 3.77 0.22 6.41
N LYS A 53 3.79 -1.06 6.05
CA LYS A 53 4.43 -1.59 4.85
C LYS A 53 3.51 -2.61 4.21
N ARG A 54 3.56 -2.72 2.89
CA ARG A 54 2.99 -3.86 2.18
C ARG A 54 4.04 -4.95 2.09
N LEU A 55 3.66 -6.19 2.38
CA LEU A 55 4.55 -7.33 2.26
C LEU A 55 4.73 -7.75 0.80
N LEU A 56 3.68 -7.58 -0.01
CA LEU A 56 3.74 -7.79 -1.46
C LEU A 56 3.51 -6.49 -2.23
N ALA A 57 4.22 -6.36 -3.34
CA ALA A 57 4.06 -5.25 -4.27
C ALA A 57 2.66 -5.29 -4.88
N GLN A 58 1.92 -4.19 -4.74
CA GLN A 58 0.55 -4.07 -5.21
C GLN A 58 0.21 -2.59 -5.49
N PRO A 59 -0.69 -2.32 -6.45
CA PRO A 59 -1.12 -0.96 -6.75
C PRO A 59 -2.05 -0.41 -5.66
N LEU A 60 -1.83 0.86 -5.33
CA LEU A 60 -2.50 1.53 -4.23
C LEU A 60 -3.01 2.89 -4.70
N VAL A 61 -4.16 3.29 -4.18
CA VAL A 61 -4.72 4.63 -4.41
C VAL A 61 -4.72 5.38 -3.09
N ALA A 62 -4.09 6.56 -3.10
CA ALA A 62 -4.07 7.48 -1.97
C ALA A 62 -4.75 8.79 -2.37
N THR A 63 -5.73 9.21 -1.57
CA THR A 63 -6.48 10.45 -1.79
C THR A 63 -6.17 11.43 -0.66
N PHE A 64 -5.77 12.64 -1.04
CA PHE A 64 -5.42 13.72 -0.13
C PHE A 64 -6.33 14.93 -0.39
N CYS A 65 -6.66 15.68 0.66
CA CYS A 65 -7.51 16.87 0.55
C CYS A 65 -6.71 18.15 0.23
N GLY A 66 -5.38 18.04 0.12
CA GLY A 66 -4.50 19.16 -0.19
C GLY A 66 -3.04 18.81 0.11
N PHE A 67 -2.13 19.56 -0.49
CA PHE A 67 -0.71 19.53 -0.15
C PHE A 67 -0.50 20.29 1.17
N GLY A 68 0.28 19.73 2.10
CA GLY A 68 0.66 20.44 3.32
C GLY A 68 1.52 21.67 3.02
N ARG A 69 1.83 22.47 4.05
CA ARG A 69 2.65 23.70 3.91
C ARG A 69 4.00 23.50 3.21
N SER A 70 4.55 22.29 3.24
CA SER A 70 5.82 21.93 2.61
C SER A 70 5.69 21.51 1.14
N GLY A 71 4.48 21.48 0.56
CA GLY A 71 4.24 20.88 -0.75
C GLY A 71 4.37 19.36 -0.78
N ARG A 72 4.52 18.71 0.40
CA ARG A 72 4.75 17.27 0.52
C ARG A 72 3.50 16.55 1.00
N LEU A 73 3.31 15.34 0.49
CA LEU A 73 2.32 14.38 0.97
C LEU A 73 3.08 13.19 1.55
N ALA A 74 2.83 12.88 2.82
CA ALA A 74 3.37 11.67 3.41
C ALA A 74 2.63 10.46 2.84
N ALA A 75 3.38 9.56 2.20
CA ALA A 75 2.82 8.27 1.84
C ALA A 75 2.43 7.52 3.13
N PRO A 76 1.25 6.87 3.17
CA PRO A 76 0.83 6.11 4.35
C PRO A 76 1.65 4.82 4.52
N ILE A 77 2.38 4.42 3.48
CA ILE A 77 3.25 3.25 3.46
C ILE A 77 4.69 3.65 3.12
N VAL A 78 5.65 2.97 3.74
CA VAL A 78 7.07 3.37 3.71
C VAL A 78 7.77 3.07 2.36
N LEU A 79 7.33 2.04 1.64
CA LEU A 79 8.01 1.56 0.43
C LEU A 79 7.13 1.74 -0.81
N VAL A 80 7.19 2.93 -1.40
CA VAL A 80 6.57 3.24 -2.69
C VAL A 80 7.66 3.25 -3.77
N GLN A 81 7.58 2.33 -4.73
CA GLN A 81 8.58 2.23 -5.80
C GLN A 81 8.35 3.23 -6.94
N SER A 82 7.08 3.49 -7.29
CA SER A 82 6.72 4.36 -8.41
C SER A 82 5.30 4.91 -8.27
N ILE A 83 5.04 6.06 -8.90
CA ILE A 83 3.70 6.64 -9.05
C ILE A 83 3.29 6.45 -10.51
N SER A 84 2.26 5.64 -10.76
CA SER A 84 1.76 5.39 -12.13
C SER A 84 0.80 6.48 -12.61
N LYS A 85 0.08 7.12 -11.68
CA LYS A 85 -0.95 8.12 -11.98
C LYS A 85 -1.06 9.16 -10.86
N SER A 86 -1.16 10.43 -11.25
CA SER A 86 -1.42 11.55 -10.34
C SER A 86 -2.48 12.47 -10.95
N GLU A 87 -3.48 12.82 -10.15
CA GLU A 87 -4.61 13.66 -10.57
C GLU A 87 -5.03 14.56 -9.42
N TYR A 88 -5.63 15.70 -9.75
CA TYR A 88 -6.30 16.57 -8.78
C TYR A 88 -7.74 16.82 -9.21
N ARG A 89 -8.61 17.02 -8.23
CA ARG A 89 -10.02 17.36 -8.45
C ARG A 89 -10.18 18.87 -8.43
N THR A 90 -10.78 19.43 -9.47
CA THR A 90 -11.10 20.85 -9.59
C THR A 90 -12.32 21.22 -8.73
N SER A 91 -12.54 22.51 -8.49
CA SER A 91 -13.74 23.01 -7.80
C SER A 91 -15.06 22.67 -8.51
N GLY A 92 -15.01 22.48 -9.84
CA GLY A 92 -16.15 22.00 -10.65
C GLY A 92 -16.41 20.49 -10.55
N GLY A 93 -15.54 19.74 -9.86
CA GLY A 93 -15.68 18.30 -9.65
C GLY A 93 -14.91 17.43 -10.64
N ASP A 94 -14.35 17.99 -11.70
CA ASP A 94 -13.58 17.28 -12.72
C ASP A 94 -12.20 16.87 -12.22
N TRP A 95 -11.74 15.68 -12.64
CA TRP A 95 -10.38 15.22 -12.43
C TRP A 95 -9.46 15.67 -13.55
N ARG A 96 -8.31 16.23 -13.19
CA ARG A 96 -7.26 16.63 -14.12
C ARG A 96 -5.95 15.92 -13.81
N LYS A 97 -5.31 15.43 -14.85
CA LYS A 97 -4.00 14.77 -14.76
C LYS A 97 -2.92 15.78 -14.40
N ILE A 98 -2.05 15.39 -13.47
CA ILE A 98 -0.81 16.12 -13.18
C ILE A 98 0.30 15.48 -14.03
N PRO A 99 1.10 16.25 -14.78
CA PRO A 99 2.24 15.72 -15.50
C PRO A 99 3.20 14.96 -14.57
N SER A 100 3.75 13.83 -15.03
CA SER A 100 4.67 13.01 -14.23
C SER A 100 6.00 13.73 -13.90
N SER A 101 6.33 14.78 -14.65
CA SER A 101 7.46 15.66 -14.35
C SER A 101 7.24 16.54 -13.11
N GLU A 102 6.01 16.73 -12.68
CA GLU A 102 5.65 17.61 -11.55
C GLU A 102 5.45 16.84 -10.24
N VAL A 103 5.33 15.50 -10.31
CA VAL A 103 5.09 14.64 -9.13
C VAL A 103 6.03 13.43 -9.20
N GLY A 104 6.88 13.29 -8.19
CA GLY A 104 7.78 12.15 -8.04
C GLY A 104 7.61 11.46 -6.69
N ALA A 105 7.89 10.16 -6.64
CA ALA A 105 8.21 9.45 -5.40
C ALA A 105 9.72 9.53 -5.17
N TYR A 106 10.11 9.77 -3.93
CA TYR A 106 11.48 9.88 -3.47
C TYR A 106 11.63 8.98 -2.25
N LEU A 107 12.76 8.30 -2.14
CA LEU A 107 13.07 7.63 -0.89
C LEU A 107 13.40 8.71 0.12
N ALA A 108 12.75 8.65 1.26
CA ALA A 108 13.07 9.52 2.36
C ALA A 108 14.18 8.82 3.16
N ASP A 109 15.37 9.42 3.22
CA ASP A 109 16.54 8.90 3.96
C ASP A 109 16.25 8.71 5.47
N GLN A 110 15.16 9.32 5.93
CA GLN A 110 14.44 9.03 7.17
C GLN A 110 12.97 8.87 6.79
N PRO A 111 12.17 7.99 7.43
CA PRO A 111 10.78 7.79 7.04
C PRO A 111 10.04 9.13 6.96
N GLY A 112 9.66 9.55 5.74
CA GLY A 112 8.54 10.46 5.58
C GLY A 112 8.64 11.70 4.70
N HIS A 113 9.64 11.96 3.85
CA HIS A 113 9.59 13.17 3.00
C HIS A 113 10.08 13.02 1.55
N LEU A 114 9.24 13.49 0.62
CA LEU A 114 9.49 13.66 -0.82
C LEU A 114 9.88 15.09 -1.14
N MET A 115 10.95 15.33 -1.89
CA MET A 115 11.39 16.67 -2.31
C MET A 115 11.12 16.88 -3.80
N PRO A 116 10.58 18.02 -4.27
CA PRO A 116 10.50 18.28 -5.71
C PRO A 116 11.90 18.35 -6.33
N ALA A 117 12.06 17.78 -7.54
CA ALA A 117 13.33 17.69 -8.27
C ALA A 117 13.97 19.06 -8.63
N ALA A 118 13.21 20.14 -8.53
CA ALA A 118 13.73 21.49 -8.63
C ALA A 118 13.44 22.22 -7.32
N GLY A 119 14.48 22.36 -6.50
CA GLY A 119 14.46 23.29 -5.38
C GLY A 119 14.25 24.70 -5.91
N TYR A 120 13.30 25.42 -5.33
CA TYR A 120 13.18 26.86 -5.57
C TYR A 120 12.97 27.61 -4.25
N SER A 121 13.88 28.57 -4.08
CA SER A 121 13.92 29.83 -3.33
C SER A 121 12.99 30.02 -2.14
#